data_AF-A0A521SWA4-F1
#
_entry.id   AF-A0A521SWA4-F1
#
_cell.length_a   1.000
_cell.length_b   1.000
_cell.length_c   1.000
_cell.angle_alpha   90.00
_cell.angle_beta   90.00
_cell.angle_gamma   90.00
#
_symmetry.space_group_name_H-M   'P 1'
#
loop_
_entity.id
_entity.type
_entity.pdbx_description
1 polymer ?
#
loop_
_entity_poly.entity_id
_entity_poly.type
_entity_poly.pdbx_seq_one_letter_code
_entity_poly.pdbx_strand_id
1 'polypeptide(L)'
;MTLPNENEQRLAQVLKFIEGQLAQGKDPKAVLAILEGRGAPRAEAIKLITQVMNRRPSQPERPQAPPARMPEDSAEQKELSKFVEEQLAAGKSQQAIADRLMARGIARDTAMDIVVQAGREKRALGVALQPNLSQPVNRRKAINANEWRAFIEEQIANNRSQAQIVETLVGQGLERVDAIDLVLNNTVQPDATPGETKRPARSGSRGGGGGRRKVIIGVLASLGGCAITAISYSVAGVGDTYLIWYGPIVFGILYIISGVIEMMRSQ
;
A
#
# COMPACT_ATOMS: atom_id res chain seq x y z
N MET A 1 34.43 -42.77 19.12
CA MET A 1 32.97 -42.52 19.01
C MET A 1 32.56 -41.69 20.21
N THR A 2 32.38 -40.39 20.04
CA THR A 2 31.85 -39.50 21.08
C THR A 2 30.32 -39.62 21.06
N LEU A 3 29.72 -39.97 22.20
CA LEU A 3 28.27 -39.95 22.33
C LEU A 3 27.78 -38.51 22.19
N PRO A 4 26.69 -38.25 21.44
CA PRO A 4 26.15 -36.91 21.28
C PRO A 4 25.77 -36.34 22.64
N ASN A 5 26.07 -35.07 22.83
CA ASN A 5 25.79 -34.36 24.08
C ASN A 5 24.27 -34.36 24.33
N GLU A 6 23.84 -34.54 25.59
CA GLU A 6 22.42 -34.53 25.97
C GLU A 6 21.69 -33.28 25.44
N ASN A 7 22.40 -32.15 25.36
CA ASN A 7 21.90 -30.90 24.79
C ASN A 7 21.58 -31.00 23.29
N GLU A 8 22.39 -31.71 22.51
CA GLU A 8 22.15 -31.93 21.08
C GLU A 8 20.93 -32.82 20.85
N GLN A 9 20.75 -33.84 21.69
CA GLN A 9 19.57 -34.71 21.63
C GLN A 9 18.28 -33.95 21.93
N ARG A 10 18.29 -33.08 22.95
CA ARG A 10 17.14 -32.22 23.28
C ARG A 10 16.82 -31.25 22.14
N LEU A 11 17.84 -30.61 21.55
CA LEU A 11 17.65 -29.69 20.44
C LEU A 11 17.08 -30.39 19.20
N ALA A 12 17.56 -31.60 18.89
CA ALA A 12 17.05 -32.40 17.79
C ALA A 12 15.57 -32.80 17.99
N GLN A 13 15.18 -33.13 19.23
CA GLN A 13 13.78 -33.41 19.57
C GLN A 13 12.88 -32.17 19.39
N VAL A 14 13.35 -30.99 19.80
CA VAL A 14 12.61 -29.73 19.63
C VAL A 14 12.44 -29.39 18.14
N LEU A 15 13.49 -29.54 17.33
CA LEU A 15 13.41 -29.31 15.89
C LEU A 15 12.39 -30.24 15.21
N LYS A 16 12.42 -31.54 15.50
CA LYS A 16 11.43 -32.49 14.98
C LYS A 16 10.01 -32.15 15.39
N PHE A 17 9.83 -31.66 16.63
CA PHE A 17 8.52 -31.20 17.09
C PHE A 17 8.02 -30.00 16.28
N ILE A 18 8.86 -28.98 16.07
CA ILE A 18 8.52 -27.79 15.28
C ILE A 18 8.17 -28.18 13.84
N GLU A 19 8.98 -29.03 13.21
CA GLU A 19 8.74 -29.54 11.86
C GLU A 19 7.36 -30.22 11.75
N GLY A 20 7.02 -31.07 12.72
CA GLY A 20 5.73 -31.75 12.79
C GLY A 20 4.54 -30.79 12.93
N GLN A 21 4.65 -29.78 13.79
CA GLN A 21 3.58 -28.79 13.96
C GLN A 21 3.37 -27.95 12.69
N LEU A 22 4.45 -27.50 12.06
CA LEU A 22 4.38 -26.74 10.82
C LEU A 22 3.90 -27.62 9.64
N ALA A 23 4.13 -28.93 9.67
CA ALA A 23 3.67 -29.85 8.62
C ALA A 23 2.17 -30.09 8.69
N GLN A 24 1.61 -29.98 9.90
CA GLN A 24 0.16 -29.95 10.15
C GLN A 24 -0.49 -28.61 9.78
N GLY A 25 0.26 -27.66 9.19
CA GLY A 25 -0.27 -26.35 8.77
C GLY A 25 -0.53 -25.38 9.92
N LYS A 26 0.04 -25.62 11.12
CA LYS A 26 -0.08 -24.66 12.22
C LYS A 26 0.70 -23.39 11.93
N ASP A 27 0.12 -22.25 12.29
CA ASP A 27 0.76 -20.94 12.19
C ASP A 27 2.04 -20.89 13.07
N PRO A 28 3.16 -20.33 12.59
CA PRO A 28 4.39 -20.17 13.36
C PRO A 28 4.19 -19.52 14.73
N LYS A 29 3.25 -18.57 14.88
CA LYS A 29 2.91 -17.93 16.16
C LYS A 29 2.28 -18.91 17.14
N ALA A 30 1.46 -19.84 16.66
CA ALA A 30 0.88 -20.89 17.50
C ALA A 30 1.96 -21.87 17.97
N VAL A 31 2.91 -22.21 17.11
CA VAL A 31 4.06 -23.06 17.48
C VAL A 31 4.94 -22.35 18.51
N LEU A 32 5.16 -21.04 18.36
CA LEU A 32 5.88 -20.22 19.33
C LEU A 32 5.23 -20.27 20.72
N ALA A 33 3.91 -20.06 20.80
CA ALA A 33 3.19 -20.12 22.08
C ALA A 33 3.30 -21.49 22.76
N ILE A 34 3.32 -22.59 21.99
CA ILE A 34 3.51 -23.94 22.52
C ILE A 34 4.93 -24.14 23.08
N LEU A 35 5.95 -23.59 22.41
CA LEU A 35 7.33 -23.67 22.88
C LEU A 35 7.54 -22.82 24.16
N GLU A 36 6.96 -21.62 24.22
CA GLU A 36 6.97 -20.79 25.42
C GLU A 36 6.29 -21.50 26.60
N GLY A 37 5.15 -22.15 26.36
CA GLY A 37 4.45 -22.96 27.36
C GLY A 37 5.25 -24.18 27.86
N ARG A 38 6.28 -24.61 27.11
CA ARG A 38 7.23 -25.67 27.51
C ARG A 38 8.49 -25.14 28.16
N GLY A 39 8.55 -23.83 28.45
CA GLY A 39 9.67 -23.19 29.11
C GLY A 39 10.83 -22.80 28.18
N ALA A 40 10.65 -22.87 26.85
CA ALA A 40 11.67 -22.36 25.94
C ALA A 40 11.66 -20.83 25.94
N PRO A 41 12.82 -20.16 26.09
CA PRO A 41 12.89 -18.71 26.02
C PRO A 41 12.50 -18.23 24.61
N ARG A 42 11.64 -17.21 24.55
CA ARG A 42 11.05 -16.70 23.30
C ARG A 42 12.07 -16.46 22.18
N ALA A 43 13.22 -15.86 22.52
CA ALA A 43 14.27 -15.55 21.54
C ALA A 43 14.87 -16.82 20.90
N GLU A 44 14.99 -17.91 21.66
CA GLU A 44 15.50 -19.19 21.17
C GLU A 44 14.44 -19.92 20.34
N ALA A 45 13.19 -19.91 20.80
CA ALA A 45 12.07 -20.48 20.06
C ALA A 45 11.89 -19.82 18.67
N ILE A 46 12.03 -18.49 18.58
CA ILE A 46 12.01 -17.77 17.30
C ILE A 46 13.16 -18.24 16.39
N LYS A 47 14.39 -18.33 16.92
CA LYS A 47 15.55 -18.80 16.14
C LYS A 47 15.33 -20.21 15.58
N LEU A 48 14.81 -21.13 16.40
CA LEU A 48 14.54 -22.51 15.99
C LEU A 48 13.43 -22.59 14.94
N ILE A 49 12.34 -21.83 15.10
CA ILE A 49 11.25 -21.77 14.11
C ILE A 49 11.77 -21.23 12.77
N THR A 50 12.51 -20.12 12.78
CA THR A 50 13.11 -19.54 11.56
C THR A 50 14.08 -20.51 10.91
N GLN A 51 14.89 -21.21 11.70
CA GLN A 51 15.81 -22.23 11.19
C GLN A 51 15.07 -23.37 10.48
N VAL A 52 13.96 -23.86 11.04
CA VAL A 52 13.12 -24.90 10.42
C VAL A 52 12.45 -24.39 9.14
N MET A 53 11.93 -23.15 9.15
CA MET A 53 11.32 -22.55 7.97
C MET A 53 12.31 -22.39 6.81
N ASN A 54 13.55 -22.00 7.12
CA ASN A 54 14.61 -21.87 6.12
C ASN A 54 15.16 -23.23 5.65
N ARG A 55 15.06 -24.27 6.50
CA ARG A 55 15.49 -25.63 6.18
C ARG A 55 14.47 -26.42 5.38
N ARG A 56 13.20 -26.02 5.35
CA ARG A 56 12.23 -26.68 4.48
C ARG A 56 12.73 -26.51 3.04
N PRO A 57 13.21 -27.58 2.39
CA PRO A 57 13.41 -27.50 0.95
C PRO A 57 12.07 -27.04 0.39
N SER A 58 12.10 -26.05 -0.51
CA SER A 58 10.97 -25.65 -1.35
C SER A 58 10.17 -26.91 -1.62
N GLN A 59 8.95 -27.00 -1.08
CA GLN A 59 8.14 -28.22 -1.10
C GLN A 59 8.40 -28.95 -2.42
N PRO A 60 8.84 -30.22 -2.42
CA PRO A 60 8.95 -30.97 -3.66
C PRO A 60 7.61 -30.76 -4.34
N GLU A 61 7.64 -30.10 -5.50
CA GLU A 61 6.45 -29.63 -6.20
C GLU A 61 5.44 -30.75 -6.07
N ARG A 62 4.30 -30.50 -5.39
CA ARG A 62 3.17 -31.42 -5.46
C ARG A 62 3.11 -31.83 -6.92
N PRO A 63 3.16 -33.14 -7.27
CA PRO A 63 3.09 -33.56 -8.66
C PRO A 63 1.98 -32.74 -9.27
N GLN A 64 2.34 -31.77 -10.10
CA GLN A 64 1.35 -30.89 -10.68
C GLN A 64 0.46 -31.87 -11.40
N ALA A 65 -0.79 -32.00 -10.96
CA ALA A 65 -1.77 -32.75 -11.71
C ALA A 65 -1.60 -32.21 -13.14
N PRO A 66 -1.23 -33.08 -14.12
CA PRO A 66 -0.81 -32.62 -15.43
C PRO A 66 -1.78 -31.54 -15.85
N PRO A 67 -1.28 -30.30 -16.13
CA PRO A 67 -2.10 -29.11 -16.24
C PRO A 67 -3.29 -29.52 -17.08
N ALA A 68 -4.49 -29.44 -16.48
CA ALA A 68 -5.73 -29.88 -17.12
C ALA A 68 -5.65 -29.32 -18.54
N ARG A 69 -5.42 -30.22 -19.52
CA ARG A 69 -5.01 -29.81 -20.86
C ARG A 69 -6.03 -28.77 -21.27
N MET A 70 -5.60 -27.52 -21.41
CA MET A 70 -6.49 -26.50 -21.95
C MET A 70 -7.05 -27.12 -23.21
N PRO A 71 -8.38 -27.19 -23.38
CA PRO A 71 -8.95 -27.68 -24.62
C PRO A 71 -8.25 -26.89 -25.73
N GLU A 72 -7.49 -27.62 -26.54
CA GLU A 72 -6.69 -27.08 -27.65
C GLU A 72 -7.61 -26.64 -28.80
N ASP A 73 -8.91 -26.57 -28.52
CA ASP A 73 -9.91 -26.00 -29.40
C ASP A 73 -9.80 -24.48 -29.40
N SER A 74 -9.09 -23.99 -30.41
CA SER A 74 -8.96 -22.58 -30.75
C SER A 74 -10.30 -21.82 -30.87
N ALA A 75 -11.43 -22.53 -30.94
CA ALA A 75 -12.77 -21.94 -30.96
C ALA A 75 -13.21 -21.43 -29.57
N GLU A 76 -13.12 -22.25 -28.53
CA GLU A 76 -13.54 -21.87 -27.18
C GLU A 76 -12.66 -20.74 -26.61
N GLN A 77 -11.35 -20.78 -26.90
CA GLN A 77 -10.44 -19.70 -26.50
C GLN A 77 -10.78 -18.38 -27.19
N LYS A 78 -11.16 -18.41 -28.47
CA LYS A 78 -11.59 -17.20 -29.21
C LYS A 78 -12.91 -16.65 -28.69
N GLU A 79 -13.84 -17.50 -28.28
CA GLU A 79 -15.10 -17.04 -27.66
C GLU A 79 -14.87 -16.41 -26.28
N LEU A 80 -14.00 -17.02 -25.48
CA LEU A 80 -13.64 -16.48 -24.16
C LEU A 80 -12.87 -15.16 -24.27
N SER A 81 -11.91 -15.05 -25.19
CA SER A 81 -11.18 -13.79 -25.41
C SER A 81 -12.12 -12.69 -25.88
N LYS A 82 -12.99 -12.97 -26.85
CA LYS A 82 -14.00 -12.02 -27.33
C LYS A 82 -14.94 -11.56 -26.22
N PHE A 83 -15.41 -12.48 -25.38
CA PHE A 83 -16.24 -12.12 -24.22
C PHE A 83 -15.50 -11.18 -23.26
N VAL A 84 -14.25 -11.49 -22.91
CA VAL A 84 -13.45 -10.66 -22.00
C VAL A 84 -13.21 -9.27 -22.60
N GLU A 85 -12.90 -9.18 -23.89
CA GLU A 85 -12.73 -7.92 -24.60
C GLU A 85 -13.99 -7.05 -24.57
N GLU A 86 -15.16 -7.63 -24.81
CA GLU A 86 -16.46 -6.95 -24.74
C GLU A 86 -16.72 -6.42 -23.31
N GLN A 87 -16.44 -7.22 -22.27
CA GLN A 87 -16.62 -6.77 -20.90
C GLN A 87 -15.63 -5.66 -20.50
N LEU A 88 -14.38 -5.74 -20.97
CA LEU A 88 -13.37 -4.68 -20.77
C LEU A 88 -13.73 -3.40 -21.53
N ALA A 89 -14.31 -3.52 -22.74
CA ALA A 89 -14.83 -2.38 -23.50
C ALA A 89 -16.04 -1.73 -22.80
N ALA A 90 -16.87 -2.52 -22.12
CA ALA A 90 -17.97 -2.05 -21.29
C ALA A 90 -17.52 -1.42 -19.95
N GLY A 91 -16.21 -1.30 -19.69
CA GLY A 91 -15.67 -0.65 -18.49
C GLY A 91 -15.81 -1.47 -17.20
N LYS A 92 -16.04 -2.78 -17.28
CA LYS A 92 -16.13 -3.63 -16.09
C LYS A 92 -14.77 -3.86 -15.47
N SER A 93 -14.74 -3.97 -14.14
CA SER A 93 -13.52 -4.29 -13.41
C SER A 93 -13.05 -5.71 -13.74
N GLN A 94 -11.73 -5.92 -13.73
CA GLN A 94 -11.12 -7.24 -14.01
C GLN A 94 -11.67 -8.33 -13.08
N GLN A 95 -11.90 -8.00 -11.80
CA GLN A 95 -12.48 -8.92 -10.82
C GLN A 95 -13.90 -9.37 -11.23
N ALA A 96 -14.76 -8.43 -11.64
CA ALA A 96 -16.13 -8.77 -12.05
C ALA A 96 -16.17 -9.64 -13.33
N ILE A 97 -15.15 -9.52 -14.18
CA ILE A 97 -15.00 -10.38 -15.37
C ILE A 97 -14.55 -11.77 -14.96
N ALA A 98 -13.55 -11.87 -14.08
CA ALA A 98 -13.09 -13.16 -13.55
C ALA A 98 -14.20 -13.91 -12.80
N ASP A 99 -15.01 -13.22 -12.01
CA ASP A 99 -16.16 -13.83 -11.31
C ASP A 99 -17.19 -14.41 -12.29
N ARG A 100 -17.40 -13.76 -13.45
CA ARG A 100 -18.28 -14.27 -14.52
C ARG A 100 -17.68 -15.47 -15.25
N LEU A 101 -16.36 -15.51 -15.43
CA LEU A 101 -15.68 -16.66 -15.99
C LEU A 101 -15.74 -17.87 -15.04
N MET A 102 -15.58 -17.63 -13.73
CA MET A 102 -15.77 -18.66 -12.70
C MET A 102 -17.20 -19.19 -12.68
N ALA A 103 -18.21 -18.33 -12.85
CA ALA A 103 -19.60 -18.75 -12.97
C ALA A 103 -19.86 -19.66 -14.20
N ARG A 104 -18.97 -19.65 -15.20
CA ARG A 104 -18.98 -20.56 -16.36
C ARG A 104 -18.15 -21.83 -16.16
N GLY A 105 -17.65 -22.07 -14.94
CA GLY A 105 -16.86 -23.26 -14.60
C GLY A 105 -15.36 -23.14 -14.84
N ILE A 106 -14.85 -21.95 -15.16
CA ILE A 106 -13.41 -21.73 -15.35
C ILE A 106 -12.74 -21.60 -13.97
N ALA A 107 -11.61 -22.30 -13.77
CA ALA A 107 -10.83 -22.17 -12.56
C ALA A 107 -10.39 -20.72 -12.31
N ARG A 108 -10.38 -20.29 -11.05
CA ARG A 108 -10.08 -18.91 -10.64
C ARG A 108 -8.76 -18.38 -11.22
N ASP A 109 -7.72 -19.19 -11.11
CA ASP A 109 -6.37 -18.79 -11.54
C ASP A 109 -6.34 -18.59 -13.07
N THR A 110 -6.93 -19.53 -13.82
CA THR A 110 -7.09 -19.43 -15.28
C THR A 110 -7.95 -18.23 -15.69
N ALA A 111 -9.05 -17.97 -14.98
CA ALA A 111 -9.92 -16.82 -15.25
C ALA A 111 -9.16 -15.48 -15.08
N MET A 112 -8.36 -15.37 -14.03
CA MET A 112 -7.53 -14.18 -13.79
C MET A 112 -6.44 -14.02 -14.85
N ASP A 113 -5.76 -15.11 -15.22
CA ASP A 113 -4.72 -15.08 -16.25
C ASP A 113 -5.28 -14.63 -17.61
N ILE A 114 -6.44 -15.14 -18.02
CA ILE A 114 -7.10 -14.74 -19.28
C ILE A 114 -7.42 -13.23 -19.24
N VAL A 115 -7.96 -12.72 -18.13
CA VAL A 115 -8.33 -11.31 -18.00
C VAL A 115 -7.09 -10.40 -17.99
N VAL A 116 -6.01 -10.81 -17.33
CA VAL A 116 -4.74 -10.08 -17.31
C VAL A 116 -4.09 -10.07 -18.69
N GLN A 117 -4.07 -11.21 -19.38
CA GLN A 117 -3.51 -11.34 -20.72
C GLN A 117 -4.28 -10.47 -21.72
N ALA A 118 -5.61 -10.55 -21.75
CA ALA A 118 -6.45 -9.70 -22.60
C ALA A 118 -6.26 -8.21 -22.29
N GLY A 119 -6.09 -7.85 -21.01
CA GLY A 119 -5.77 -6.49 -20.59
C GLY A 119 -4.41 -5.99 -21.10
N ARG A 120 -3.39 -6.87 -21.15
CA ARG A 120 -2.06 -6.56 -21.70
C ARG A 120 -2.10 -6.42 -23.21
N GLU A 121 -2.76 -7.32 -23.92
CA GLU A 121 -2.91 -7.30 -25.38
C GLU A 121 -3.64 -6.03 -25.84
N LYS A 122 -4.74 -5.66 -25.16
CA LYS A 122 -5.45 -4.40 -25.45
C LYS A 122 -4.60 -3.16 -25.24
N ARG A 123 -3.73 -3.15 -24.21
CA ARG A 123 -2.76 -2.06 -24.00
C ARG A 123 -1.68 -2.04 -25.08
N ALA A 124 -1.16 -3.21 -25.45
CA ALA A 124 -0.15 -3.32 -26.52
C ALA A 124 -0.71 -2.84 -27.86
N LEU A 125 -1.94 -3.23 -28.20
CA LEU A 125 -2.64 -2.80 -29.42
C LEU A 125 -3.03 -1.31 -29.38
N GLY A 126 -3.43 -0.79 -28.22
CA GLY A 126 -3.72 0.62 -28.01
C GLY A 126 -2.49 1.54 -28.06
N VAL A 127 -1.29 1.00 -27.85
CA VAL A 127 -0.01 1.72 -27.97
C VAL A 127 0.48 1.76 -29.43
N ALA A 128 0.09 0.81 -30.27
CA ALA A 128 0.54 0.72 -31.67
C ALA A 128 -0.37 1.44 -32.69
N LEU A 129 -1.62 1.78 -32.33
CA LEU A 129 -2.60 2.38 -33.24
C LEU A 129 -3.26 3.64 -32.67
N GLN A 130 -2.47 4.67 -32.36
CA GLN A 130 -2.97 6.05 -32.26
C GLN A 130 -1.89 7.10 -32.55
N PRO A 131 -1.89 7.71 -33.75
CA PRO A 131 -1.67 9.14 -33.83
C PRO A 131 -2.93 9.82 -33.26
N ASN A 132 -2.78 10.53 -32.15
CA ASN A 132 -3.70 11.58 -31.73
C ASN A 132 -5.10 11.18 -31.21
N LEU A 133 -5.20 10.37 -30.14
CA LEU A 133 -6.36 10.36 -29.24
C LEU A 133 -5.94 10.35 -27.75
N SER A 134 -4.90 11.11 -27.43
CA SER A 134 -4.71 11.68 -26.09
C SER A 134 -5.73 12.81 -25.83
N GLN A 135 -7.02 12.51 -25.91
CA GLN A 135 -8.03 13.31 -25.23
C GLN A 135 -8.75 12.40 -24.24
N PRO A 136 -8.40 12.45 -22.95
CA PRO A 136 -9.18 11.77 -21.94
C PRO A 136 -10.63 12.26 -21.99
N VAL A 137 -11.57 11.33 -21.85
CA VAL A 137 -13.02 11.56 -21.68
C VAL A 137 -13.35 12.33 -20.38
N ASN A 138 -12.34 12.86 -19.68
CA ASN A 138 -12.48 13.85 -18.62
C ASN A 138 -12.35 15.28 -19.17
N ARG A 139 -13.23 15.62 -20.11
CA ARG A 139 -13.63 17.01 -20.36
C ARG A 139 -14.81 17.42 -19.47
N ARG A 140 -14.96 16.84 -18.27
CA ARG A 140 -15.54 17.63 -17.18
C ARG A 140 -14.52 18.73 -16.95
N LYS A 141 -14.91 19.97 -17.22
CA LYS A 141 -14.14 21.20 -16.96
C LYS A 141 -13.23 20.93 -15.77
N ALA A 142 -11.93 21.22 -15.89
CA ALA A 142 -11.11 21.42 -14.71
C ALA A 142 -11.79 22.55 -13.93
N ILE A 143 -12.73 22.17 -13.06
CA ILE A 143 -13.48 23.08 -12.21
C ILE A 143 -12.38 23.78 -11.44
N ASN A 144 -12.28 25.08 -11.68
CA ASN A 144 -11.17 25.87 -11.20
C ASN A 144 -11.13 25.69 -9.69
N ALA A 145 -9.95 25.55 -9.08
CA ALA A 145 -9.85 25.42 -7.61
C ALA A 145 -10.62 26.55 -6.89
N ASN A 146 -10.77 27.70 -7.54
CA ASN A 146 -11.59 28.82 -7.07
C ASN A 146 -13.10 28.55 -7.05
N GLU A 147 -13.65 27.83 -8.04
CA GLU A 147 -15.07 27.45 -8.08
C GLU A 147 -15.42 26.49 -6.94
N TRP A 148 -14.53 25.53 -6.67
CA TRP A 148 -14.71 24.62 -5.54
C TRP A 148 -14.64 25.31 -4.18
N ARG A 149 -13.78 26.32 -4.03
CA ARG A 149 -13.71 27.12 -2.80
C ARG A 149 -14.99 27.91 -2.56
N ALA A 150 -15.49 28.60 -3.59
CA ALA A 150 -16.74 29.34 -3.50
C ALA A 150 -17.92 28.41 -3.13
N PHE A 151 -17.97 27.21 -3.71
CA PHE A 151 -18.96 26.20 -3.34
C PHE A 151 -18.84 25.77 -1.86
N ILE A 152 -17.62 25.51 -1.38
CA ILE A 152 -17.41 25.14 0.04
C ILE A 152 -17.84 26.27 0.96
N GLU A 153 -17.47 27.52 0.66
CA GLU A 153 -17.87 28.70 1.45
C GLU A 153 -19.40 28.85 1.49
N GLU A 154 -20.09 28.63 0.37
CA GLU A 154 -21.54 28.63 0.29
C GLU A 154 -22.17 27.49 1.13
N GLN A 155 -21.62 26.28 1.09
CA GLN A 155 -22.14 25.18 1.91
C GLN A 155 -21.91 25.40 3.41
N ILE A 156 -20.77 26.00 3.78
CA ILE A 156 -20.48 26.40 5.17
C ILE A 156 -21.46 27.48 5.64
N ALA A 157 -21.71 28.50 4.81
CA ALA A 157 -22.69 29.55 5.12
C ALA A 157 -24.11 28.99 5.31
N ASN A 158 -24.44 27.89 4.63
CA ASN A 158 -25.70 27.16 4.78
C ASN A 158 -25.71 26.15 5.96
N ASN A 159 -24.75 26.20 6.88
CA ASN A 159 -24.62 25.31 8.05
C ASN A 159 -24.55 23.81 7.71
N ARG A 160 -24.01 23.44 6.54
CA ARG A 160 -23.77 22.03 6.19
C ARG A 160 -22.60 21.47 6.98
N SER A 161 -22.69 20.22 7.42
CA SER A 161 -21.57 19.56 8.09
C SER A 161 -20.46 19.22 7.07
N GLN A 162 -19.20 19.16 7.53
CA GLN A 162 -18.06 18.81 6.68
C GLN A 162 -18.28 17.48 5.94
N ALA A 163 -18.90 16.49 6.58
CA ALA A 163 -19.21 15.20 5.97
C ALA A 163 -20.18 15.35 4.77
N GLN A 164 -21.22 16.19 4.90
CA GLN A 164 -22.17 16.45 3.82
C GLN A 164 -21.52 17.20 2.65
N ILE A 165 -20.59 18.11 2.95
CA ILE A 165 -19.84 18.85 1.93
C ILE A 165 -18.96 17.87 1.14
N VAL A 166 -18.19 17.01 1.83
CA VAL A 166 -17.36 15.98 1.19
C VAL A 166 -18.19 15.03 0.33
N GLU A 167 -19.34 14.57 0.82
CA GLU A 167 -20.21 13.68 0.06
C GLU A 167 -20.76 14.33 -1.22
N THR A 168 -21.08 15.63 -1.15
CA THR A 168 -21.53 16.40 -2.32
C THR A 168 -20.40 16.58 -3.34
N LEU A 169 -19.18 16.87 -2.90
CA LEU A 169 -17.99 16.97 -3.76
C LEU A 169 -17.69 15.64 -4.47
N VAL A 170 -17.79 14.52 -3.74
CA VAL A 170 -17.62 13.17 -4.30
C VAL A 170 -18.72 12.84 -5.31
N GLY A 171 -19.97 13.21 -5.02
CA GLY A 171 -21.09 13.07 -5.95
C GLY A 171 -20.90 13.86 -7.27
N GLN A 172 -20.17 14.97 -7.22
CA GLN A 172 -19.81 15.77 -8.41
C GLN A 172 -18.59 15.22 -9.18
N GLY A 173 -17.96 14.16 -8.65
CA GLY A 173 -16.87 13.43 -9.30
C GLY A 173 -15.48 13.79 -8.80
N LEU A 174 -15.35 14.51 -7.68
CA LEU A 174 -14.07 14.70 -7.01
C LEU A 174 -13.67 13.41 -6.28
N GLU A 175 -12.38 13.06 -6.27
CA GLU A 175 -11.93 11.91 -5.50
C GLU A 175 -12.13 12.20 -4.00
N ARG A 176 -12.49 11.17 -3.21
CA ARG A 176 -12.79 11.34 -1.78
C ARG A 176 -11.62 11.93 -1.00
N VAL A 177 -10.39 11.55 -1.35
CA VAL A 177 -9.16 12.05 -0.70
C VAL A 177 -8.99 13.54 -0.98
N ASP A 178 -9.09 13.95 -2.24
CA ASP A 178 -9.01 15.36 -2.65
C ASP A 178 -10.14 16.20 -2.02
N ALA A 179 -11.35 15.66 -1.93
CA ALA A 179 -12.50 16.34 -1.31
C ALA A 179 -12.25 16.62 0.19
N ILE A 180 -11.67 15.65 0.91
CA ILE A 180 -11.34 15.82 2.33
C ILE A 180 -10.25 16.89 2.50
N ASP A 181 -9.17 16.82 1.72
CA ASP A 181 -8.08 17.78 1.78
C ASP A 181 -8.55 19.20 1.43
N LEU A 182 -9.44 19.33 0.45
CA LEU A 182 -10.01 20.60 0.05
C LEU A 182 -10.88 21.19 1.17
N VAL A 183 -11.74 20.40 1.80
CA VAL A 183 -12.61 20.86 2.90
C VAL A 183 -11.78 21.23 4.13
N LEU A 184 -10.79 20.42 4.51
CA LEU A 184 -9.92 20.70 5.65
C LEU A 184 -9.11 21.98 5.47
N ASN A 185 -8.54 22.19 4.28
CA ASN A 185 -7.76 23.40 4.01
C ASN A 185 -8.60 24.68 3.97
N ASN A 186 -9.92 24.60 3.73
CA ASN A 186 -10.81 25.78 3.70
C ASN A 186 -11.61 26.00 4.99
N THR A 187 -11.80 24.98 5.82
CA THR A 187 -12.53 25.11 7.11
C THR A 187 -11.64 25.55 8.27
N VAL A 188 -10.32 25.47 8.14
CA VAL A 188 -9.38 26.08 9.09
C VAL A 188 -9.22 27.57 8.73
N GLN A 189 -10.30 28.34 8.87
CA GLN A 189 -10.17 29.79 9.03
C GLN A 189 -9.95 30.06 10.52
N PRO A 190 -8.79 30.62 10.92
CA PRO A 190 -8.56 30.99 12.31
C PRO A 190 -9.58 32.08 12.69
N ASP A 191 -10.29 31.86 13.81
CA ASP A 191 -11.22 32.79 14.46
C ASP A 191 -10.82 34.25 14.23
N ALA A 192 -11.43 34.87 13.22
CA ALA A 192 -11.40 36.29 13.02
C ALA A 192 -12.70 36.83 13.60
N THR A 193 -12.63 37.21 14.87
CA THR A 193 -13.68 37.94 15.58
C THR A 193 -14.11 39.15 14.74
N PRO A 194 -15.39 39.27 14.33
CA PRO A 194 -15.81 40.35 13.46
C PRO A 194 -16.07 41.60 14.30
N GLY A 195 -15.14 42.55 14.27
CA GLY A 195 -15.39 43.90 14.78
C GLY A 195 -14.17 44.68 15.22
N GLU A 196 -13.27 45.05 14.31
CA GLU A 196 -12.58 46.35 14.36
C GLU A 196 -11.78 46.58 13.07
N THR A 197 -12.30 47.46 12.21
CA THR A 197 -11.56 48.03 11.07
C THR A 197 -10.45 48.95 11.57
N LYS A 198 -9.27 48.39 11.84
CA LYS A 198 -8.01 49.16 11.88
C LYS A 198 -7.04 48.59 10.87
N ARG A 199 -6.66 49.45 9.91
CA ARG A 199 -5.61 49.24 8.89
C ARG A 199 -4.48 48.35 9.42
N PRO A 200 -4.08 47.27 8.72
CA PRO A 200 -2.92 46.52 9.12
C PRO A 200 -1.68 47.39 8.89
N ALA A 201 -1.16 47.91 10.00
CA ALA A 201 0.24 48.28 10.07
C ALA A 201 1.05 47.05 9.66
N ARG A 202 2.02 47.25 8.75
CA ARG A 202 3.09 46.30 8.47
C ARG A 202 3.81 45.98 9.78
N SER A 203 3.35 44.95 10.49
CA SER A 203 4.00 44.40 11.65
C SER A 203 5.20 43.60 11.16
N GLY A 204 6.38 44.19 11.35
CA GLY A 204 7.65 43.51 11.23
C GLY A 204 7.79 42.40 12.29
N SER A 205 8.70 41.48 12.00
CA SER A 205 9.21 40.41 12.87
C SER A 205 8.26 39.22 13.14
N ARG A 206 8.08 38.36 12.13
CA ARG A 206 8.01 36.90 12.38
C ARG A 206 9.40 36.28 12.21
N GLY A 207 10.38 36.83 12.91
CA GLY A 207 11.73 36.26 13.04
C GLY A 207 11.81 35.48 14.35
N GLY A 208 12.19 34.20 14.30
CA GLY A 208 12.57 33.44 15.49
C GLY A 208 12.02 32.01 15.61
N GLY A 209 10.97 31.64 14.86
CA GLY A 209 10.33 30.32 15.00
C GLY A 209 10.65 29.28 13.93
N GLY A 210 11.29 29.67 12.82
CA GLY A 210 11.43 28.83 11.62
C GLY A 210 12.29 27.58 11.83
N GLY A 211 13.41 27.74 12.53
CA GLY A 211 14.38 26.65 12.75
C GLY A 211 13.78 25.47 13.54
N ARG A 212 13.07 25.75 14.64
CA ARG A 212 12.43 24.69 15.44
C ARG A 212 11.40 23.88 14.65
N ARG A 213 10.59 24.55 13.82
CA ARG A 213 9.59 23.86 13.00
C ARG A 213 10.25 22.92 11.97
N LYS A 214 11.34 23.37 11.35
CA LYS A 214 12.11 22.53 10.40
C LYS A 214 12.74 21.32 11.09
N VAL A 215 13.30 21.50 12.30
CA VAL A 215 13.85 20.37 13.09
C VAL A 215 12.77 19.35 13.43
N ILE A 216 11.59 19.77 13.92
CA ILE A 216 10.49 18.85 14.26
C ILE A 216 10.01 18.08 13.04
N ILE A 217 9.81 18.77 11.90
CA ILE A 217 9.40 18.13 10.65
C ILE A 217 10.45 17.12 10.17
N GLY A 218 11.74 17.48 10.26
CA GLY A 218 12.84 16.60 9.88
C GLY A 218 12.92 15.33 10.74
N VAL A 219 12.71 15.46 12.06
CA VAL A 219 12.66 14.31 12.98
C VAL A 219 11.47 13.40 12.67
N LEU A 220 10.28 13.96 12.47
CA LEU A 220 9.09 13.17 12.10
C LEU A 220 9.27 12.44 10.76
N ALA A 221 9.85 13.10 9.76
CA ALA A 221 10.12 12.50 8.46
C ALA A 221 11.15 11.36 8.57
N SER A 222 12.21 11.55 9.37
CA SER A 222 13.23 10.52 9.62
C SER A 222 12.64 9.30 10.32
N LEU A 223 11.83 9.50 11.37
CA LEU A 223 11.14 8.42 12.08
C LEU A 223 10.15 7.69 11.15
N GLY A 224 9.42 8.42 10.31
CA GLY A 224 8.56 7.82 9.29
C GLY A 224 9.33 6.94 8.31
N GLY A 225 10.48 7.41 7.81
CA GLY A 225 11.36 6.63 6.94
C GLY A 225 11.90 5.36 7.61
N CYS A 226 12.29 5.44 8.89
CA CYS A 226 12.71 4.27 9.67
C CYS A 226 11.58 3.26 9.85
N ALA A 227 10.36 3.71 10.14
CA ALA A 227 9.20 2.84 10.30
C ALA A 227 8.85 2.09 9.01
N ILE A 228 8.84 2.80 7.87
CA ILE A 228 8.62 2.17 6.55
C ILE A 228 9.70 1.12 6.27
N THR A 229 10.96 1.44 6.55
CA THR A 229 12.06 0.48 6.37
C THR A 229 11.88 -0.76 7.25
N ALA A 230 11.50 -0.59 8.51
CA ALA A 230 11.26 -1.70 9.44
C ALA A 230 10.09 -2.59 9.00
N ILE A 231 9.01 -2.00 8.46
CA ILE A 231 7.88 -2.74 7.91
C ILE A 231 8.30 -3.50 6.64
N SER A 232 9.05 -2.88 5.75
CA SER A 232 9.57 -3.58 4.56
C SER A 232 10.43 -4.78 4.94
N TYR A 233 11.26 -4.67 5.97
CA TYR A 233 12.03 -5.80 6.51
C TYR A 233 11.17 -6.88 7.17
N SER A 234 10.03 -6.53 7.78
CA SER A 234 9.16 -7.52 8.44
C SER A 234 8.29 -8.30 7.45
N VAL A 235 7.99 -7.70 6.30
CA VAL A 235 7.26 -8.35 5.19
C VAL A 235 8.20 -9.19 4.33
N ALA A 236 9.52 -9.00 4.47
CA ALA A 236 10.49 -9.63 3.62
C ALA A 236 10.62 -11.15 3.89
N GLY A 237 10.39 -11.96 2.85
CA GLY A 237 10.71 -13.39 2.83
C GLY A 237 12.21 -13.66 2.74
N VAL A 238 12.64 -14.81 3.28
CA VAL A 238 14.05 -15.22 3.24
C VAL A 238 14.44 -15.62 1.81
N GLY A 239 15.33 -14.85 1.18
CA GLY A 239 15.88 -15.12 -0.15
C GLY A 239 15.55 -14.06 -1.21
N ASP A 240 14.66 -13.13 -0.91
CA ASP A 240 14.30 -12.06 -1.83
C ASP A 240 15.30 -10.89 -1.79
N THR A 241 15.54 -10.28 -2.96
CA THR A 241 16.41 -9.11 -3.08
C THR A 241 15.57 -7.84 -2.99
N TYR A 242 15.84 -6.98 -2.01
CA TYR A 242 15.07 -5.75 -1.80
C TYR A 242 15.85 -4.52 -2.21
N LEU A 243 15.18 -3.62 -2.93
CA LEU A 243 15.69 -2.28 -3.19
C LEU A 243 15.29 -1.37 -2.03
N ILE A 244 16.22 -1.14 -1.10
CA ILE A 244 16.00 -0.18 -0.01
C ILE A 244 16.26 1.22 -0.54
N TRP A 245 15.20 2.01 -0.65
CA TRP A 245 15.31 3.41 -1.07
C TRP A 245 15.52 4.31 0.17
N TYR A 246 16.78 4.67 0.43
CA TYR A 246 17.18 5.51 1.57
C TYR A 246 16.75 6.98 1.47
N GLY A 247 16.07 7.38 0.38
CA GLY A 247 15.69 8.76 0.09
C GLY A 247 15.00 9.50 1.24
N PRO A 248 13.92 8.96 1.85
CA PRO A 248 13.21 9.62 2.94
C PRO A 248 14.08 9.86 4.19
N ILE A 249 14.97 8.91 4.51
CA ILE A 249 15.88 9.00 5.67
C ILE A 249 16.92 10.10 5.42
N VAL A 250 17.56 10.09 4.24
CA VAL A 250 18.55 11.10 3.85
C VAL A 250 17.92 12.49 3.81
N PHE A 251 16.70 12.61 3.25
CA PHE A 251 15.96 13.87 3.24
C PHE A 251 15.68 14.38 4.66
N GLY A 252 15.20 13.53 5.56
CA GLY A 252 14.96 13.88 6.96
C GLY A 252 16.22 14.40 7.66
N ILE A 253 17.36 13.73 7.48
CA ILE A 253 18.65 14.15 8.06
C ILE A 253 19.09 15.52 7.52
N LEU A 254 19.03 15.74 6.20
CA LEU A 254 19.39 17.02 5.59
C LEU A 254 18.50 18.17 6.07
N TYR A 255 17.21 17.89 6.32
CA TYR A 255 16.26 18.86 6.82
C TYR A 255 16.54 19.24 8.29
N ILE A 256 16.94 18.25 9.12
CA ILE A 256 17.38 18.48 10.51
C ILE A 256 18.65 19.35 10.51
N ILE A 257 19.66 19.00 9.71
CA ILE A 257 20.92 19.76 9.61
C ILE A 257 20.63 21.22 9.19
N SER A 258 19.78 21.40 8.18
CA SER A 258 19.38 22.75 7.73
C SER A 258 18.69 23.56 8.82
N GLY A 259 17.81 22.93 9.60
CA GLY A 259 17.14 23.56 10.74
C GLY A 259 18.10 23.94 11.87
N VAL A 260 19.10 23.09 12.16
CA VAL A 260 20.14 23.37 13.17
C VAL A 260 21.03 24.53 12.73
N ILE A 261 21.47 24.56 11.46
CA ILE A 261 22.29 25.67 10.92
C ILE A 261 21.55 27.00 11.01
N GLU A 262 20.24 27.01 10.69
CA GLU A 262 19.42 28.22 10.79
C GLU A 262 19.23 28.69 12.24
N MET A 263 19.12 27.75 13.20
CA MET A 263 19.12 28.09 14.63
C MET A 263 20.45 28.70 15.08
N MET A 264 21.59 28.15 14.64
CA MET A 264 22.92 28.68 14.99
C MET A 264 23.17 30.06 14.39
N ARG A 265 22.65 30.36 13.20
CA ARG A 265 22.75 31.70 12.58
C ARG A 265 21.84 32.74 13.22
N SER A 266 20.84 32.31 13.99
CA SER A 266 19.88 33.19 14.64
C SER A 266 20.28 33.60 16.07
N GLN A 267 21.37 33.02 16.59
CA GLN A 267 22.02 33.42 17.84
C GLN A 267 23.15 34.41 17.54
#